data_AF-A0A3C0QHT2-F1
#
_entry.id   AF-A0A3C0QHT2-F1
#
_cell.length_a   1.000
_cell.length_b   1.000
_cell.length_c   1.000
_cell.angle_alpha   90.00
_cell.angle_beta   90.00
_cell.angle_gamma   90.00
#
_symmetry.space_group_name_H-M   'P 1'
#
loop_
_entity.id
_entity.type
_entity.pdbx_description
1 polymer ?
#
loop_
_entity_poly.entity_id
_entity_poly.type
_entity_poly.pdbx_seq_one_letter_code
_entity_poly.pdbx_strand_id
1 'polypeptide(L)'
;MLDFIKSYLTVIIINLIALVWLLFSLVKNRNKTKKSLKIAFKTFLRMLPLIIIIVIFIGFLLGFLPPEVISKIVGDQAGFLGVLAASVLGSILFIPA
;
A
#
# COMPACT_ATOMS: atom_id res chain seq x y z
N MET A 1 0.70 -18.53 -16.97
CA MET A 1 1.97 -19.09 -16.44
C MET A 1 3.12 -18.08 -16.53
N LEU A 2 3.32 -17.43 -17.68
CA LEU A 2 4.32 -16.36 -17.87
C LEU A 2 4.09 -15.11 -16.98
N ASP A 3 2.84 -14.70 -16.75
CA ASP A 3 2.53 -13.52 -15.91
C ASP A 3 2.83 -13.75 -14.43
N PHE A 4 2.61 -14.98 -13.96
CA PHE A 4 2.95 -15.38 -12.61
C PHE A 4 4.47 -15.27 -12.39
N ILE A 5 5.26 -15.85 -13.29
CA ILE A 5 6.74 -15.81 -13.23
C ILE A 5 7.28 -14.37 -13.29
N LYS A 6 6.70 -13.51 -14.15
CA LYS A 6 7.06 -12.08 -14.20
C LYS A 6 6.81 -11.35 -12.88
N SER A 7 5.70 -11.64 -12.20
CA SER A 7 5.39 -11.06 -10.89
C SER A 7 6.45 -11.42 -9.83
N TYR A 8 6.81 -12.70 -9.71
CA TYR A 8 7.85 -13.13 -8.76
C TYR A 8 9.22 -12.54 -9.07
N LEU A 9 9.60 -12.49 -10.35
CA LEU A 9 10.86 -11.86 -10.77
C LEU A 9 10.93 -10.39 -10.32
N THR A 10 9.83 -9.65 -10.44
CA THR A 10 9.77 -8.23 -10.06
C THR A 10 9.96 -8.06 -8.56
N VAL A 11 9.29 -8.90 -7.75
CA VAL A 11 9.44 -8.88 -6.29
C VAL A 11 10.87 -9.21 -5.87
N ILE A 12 11.48 -10.21 -6.49
CA ILE A 12 12.86 -10.62 -6.19
C ILE A 12 13.84 -9.50 -6.52
N ILE A 13 13.72 -8.88 -7.71
CA ILE A 13 14.60 -7.79 -8.14
C ILE A 13 14.52 -6.59 -7.19
N ILE A 14 13.31 -6.14 -6.86
CA ILE A 14 13.11 -4.98 -5.96
C ILE A 14 13.72 -5.25 -4.59
N ASN A 15 13.46 -6.44 -4.02
CA ASN A 15 14.02 -6.80 -2.71
C ASN A 15 15.54 -6.96 -2.74
N LEU A 16 16.10 -7.50 -3.82
CA LEU A 16 17.55 -7.62 -3.98
C LEU A 16 18.22 -6.23 -4.00
N ILE A 17 17.67 -5.30 -4.78
CA ILE A 17 18.16 -3.91 -4.86
C ILE A 17 18.10 -3.24 -3.49
N ALA A 18 16.97 -3.36 -2.80
CA ALA A 18 16.81 -2.81 -1.45
C ALA A 18 17.83 -3.39 -0.47
N LEU A 19 18.07 -4.70 -0.52
CA LEU A 19 19.02 -5.38 0.36
C LEU A 19 20.47 -4.97 0.06
N VAL A 20 20.86 -4.87 -1.21
CA VAL A 20 22.19 -4.39 -1.62
C VAL A 20 22.41 -2.94 -1.13
N TRP A 21 21.43 -2.06 -1.30
CA TRP A 21 21.53 -0.68 -0.81
C TRP A 21 21.58 -0.59 0.71
N LEU A 22 20.84 -1.45 1.41
CA LEU A 22 20.88 -1.50 2.87
C LEU A 22 22.26 -1.97 3.37
N LEU A 23 22.83 -3.01 2.77
CA LEU A 23 24.18 -3.48 3.06
C LEU A 23 25.23 -2.41 2.74
N PHE A 24 25.12 -1.75 1.60
CA PHE A 24 26.00 -0.64 1.22
C PHE A 24 25.92 0.52 2.23
N SER A 25 24.71 0.88 2.66
CA SER A 25 24.49 1.88 3.71
C SER A 25 25.13 1.49 5.04
N LEU A 26 25.00 0.22 5.44
CA LEU A 26 25.63 -0.31 6.65
C LEU A 26 27.16 -0.22 6.61
N VAL A 27 27.78 -0.51 5.47
CA VAL A 27 29.24 -0.36 5.31
C VAL A 27 29.66 1.11 5.36
N LYS A 28 28.90 2.00 4.72
CA LYS A 28 29.21 3.44 4.65
C LYS A 28 29.07 4.16 5.98
N ASN A 29 27.98 3.92 6.73
CA ASN A 29 27.78 4.56 8.04
C ASN A 29 26.80 3.77 8.92
N ARG A 30 27.35 2.80 9.68
CA ARG A 30 26.59 1.97 10.62
C ARG A 30 25.71 2.76 11.59
N ASN A 31 26.20 3.88 12.12
CA ASN A 31 25.43 4.69 13.07
C ASN A 31 24.22 5.35 12.41
N LYS A 32 24.40 5.92 11.21
CA LYS A 32 23.30 6.55 10.46
C LYS A 32 22.27 5.49 10.03
N THR A 33 22.72 4.33 9.54
CA THR A 33 21.81 3.26 9.12
C THR A 33 21.01 2.68 10.29
N LYS A 34 21.64 2.42 11.45
CA LYS A 34 20.92 1.99 12.67
C LYS A 34 19.89 3.03 13.12
N LYS A 35 20.23 4.32 13.09
CA LYS A 35 19.30 5.40 13.44
C LYS A 35 18.10 5.43 12.49
N SER A 36 18.33 5.37 11.18
CA SER A 36 17.27 5.31 10.17
C SER A 36 16.39 4.08 10.33
N LEU A 37 16.98 2.90 10.59
CA LEU A 37 16.22 1.66 10.78
C LEU A 37 15.37 1.70 12.06
N LYS A 38 15.88 2.29 13.14
CA LYS A 38 15.12 2.52 14.38
C LYS A 38 13.94 3.47 14.16
N ILE A 39 14.14 4.53 13.38
CA ILE A 39 13.07 5.47 13.03
C ILE A 39 12.01 4.74 12.18
N ALA A 40 12.44 4.03 11.13
CA ALA A 40 11.53 3.27 10.26
C ALA A 40 10.71 2.25 11.07
N PHE A 41 11.34 1.49 11.97
CA PHE A 41 10.66 0.52 12.82
C PHE A 41 9.69 1.17 13.81
N LYS A 42 10.08 2.30 14.43
CA LYS A 42 9.19 3.06 15.32
C LYS A 42 7.97 3.61 14.56
N THR A 43 8.17 4.14 13.36
CA THR A 43 7.09 4.63 12.51
C THR A 43 6.17 3.49 12.08
N PHE A 44 6.75 2.35 11.69
CA PHE A 44 5.99 1.14 11.36
C PHE A 44 5.10 0.69 12.52
N LEU A 45 5.65 0.58 13.74
CA LEU A 45 4.89 0.25 14.94
C LEU A 45 3.80 1.28 15.27
N ARG A 46 4.02 2.57 14.97
CA ARG A 46 3.02 3.62 15.17
C ARG A 46 1.89 3.54 14.13
N MET A 47 2.18 3.09 12.91
CA MET A 47 1.19 2.93 11.83
C MET A 47 0.41 1.62 11.94
N LEU A 48 0.99 0.58 12.54
CA LEU A 48 0.35 -0.73 12.70
C LEU A 48 -1.05 -0.68 13.34
N PRO A 49 -1.28 0.01 14.47
CA PRO A 49 -2.61 0.11 15.08
C PRO A 49 -3.65 0.70 14.12
N LEU A 50 -3.28 1.75 13.38
CA LEU A 50 -4.15 2.39 12.40
C LEU A 50 -4.46 1.43 11.24
N ILE A 51 -3.44 0.75 10.70
CA ILE A 51 -3.61 -0.22 9.62
C ILE A 51 -4.53 -1.36 10.06
N ILE A 52 -4.38 -1.87 11.29
CA ILE A 52 -5.25 -2.93 11.83
C ILE A 52 -6.70 -2.45 11.91
N ILE A 53 -6.94 -1.25 12.43
CA ILE A 53 -8.29 -0.67 12.50
C ILE A 53 -8.89 -0.53 11.09
N ILE A 54 -8.12 -0.02 10.13
CA ILE A 54 -8.58 0.14 8.74
C ILE A 54 -8.89 -1.22 8.11
N VAL A 55 -8.04 -2.23 8.28
CA VAL A 55 -8.26 -3.57 7.71
C VAL A 55 -9.50 -4.23 8.31
N ILE A 56 -9.70 -4.13 9.63
CA ILE A 56 -10.92 -4.63 10.28
C ILE A 56 -12.14 -3.90 9.74
N PHE A 57 -12.07 -2.57 9.63
CA PHE A 57 -13.18 -1.77 9.14
C PHE A 57 -13.51 -2.09 7.68
N ILE A 58 -12.52 -2.24 6.81
CA ILE A 58 -12.71 -2.66 5.42
C ILE A 58 -13.32 -4.07 5.36
N GLY A 59 -12.82 -5.01 6.16
CA GLY A 59 -13.37 -6.37 6.22
C GLY A 59 -14.84 -6.37 6.68
N PHE A 60 -15.17 -5.57 7.68
CA PHE A 60 -16.54 -5.35 8.13
C PHE A 60 -17.40 -4.71 7.03
N LEU A 61 -16.90 -3.64 6.42
CA LEU A 61 -17.60 -2.91 5.35
C LEU A 61 -17.89 -3.82 4.15
N LEU A 62 -16.95 -4.66 3.74
CA LEU A 62 -17.14 -5.63 2.65
C LEU A 62 -18.23 -6.68 2.95
N GLY A 63 -18.51 -6.95 4.23
CA GLY A 63 -19.64 -7.80 4.63
C GLY A 63 -21.01 -7.16 4.35
N PHE A 64 -21.11 -5.82 4.41
CA PHE A 64 -22.33 -5.07 4.11
C PHE A 64 -22.40 -4.59 2.66
N LEU A 65 -21.24 -4.25 2.09
CA LEU A 65 -21.06 -3.70 0.74
C LEU A 65 -20.17 -4.66 -0.05
N PRO A 66 -20.75 -5.71 -0.64
CA PRO A 66 -19.97 -6.68 -1.38
C PRO A 66 -19.38 -6.05 -2.66
N PRO A 67 -18.31 -6.62 -3.22
CA PRO A 67 -17.60 -6.06 -4.37
C PRO A 67 -18.49 -5.74 -5.58
N GLU A 68 -19.56 -6.51 -5.78
CA GLU A 68 -20.53 -6.30 -6.87
C GLU A 68 -21.30 -4.99 -6.70
N VAL A 69 -21.66 -4.63 -5.46
CA VAL A 69 -22.35 -3.37 -5.14
C VAL A 69 -21.37 -2.20 -5.28
N ILE A 70 -20.13 -2.36 -4.84
CA ILE A 70 -19.09 -1.34 -5.02
C ILE A 70 -18.86 -1.07 -6.51
N SER A 71 -18.78 -2.13 -7.34
CA SER A 71 -18.56 -2.01 -8.78
C SER A 71 -19.70 -1.27 -9.50
N LYS A 72 -20.95 -1.47 -9.07
CA LYS A 72 -22.12 -0.76 -9.62
C LYS A 72 -22.17 0.72 -9.29
N ILE A 73 -21.62 1.13 -8.14
CA ILE A 73 -21.73 2.51 -7.65
C ILE A 73 -20.49 3.34 -8.04
N VAL A 74 -19.31 2.73 -8.00
CA VAL A 74 -18.01 3.43 -8.05
C VAL A 74 -17.08 2.83 -9.12
N GLY A 75 -17.39 1.64 -9.64
CA GLY A 75 -16.53 0.89 -10.55
C GLY A 75 -16.97 0.95 -12.01
N ASP A 76 -16.52 -0.03 -12.78
CA ASP A 76 -16.72 -0.09 -14.23
C ASP A 76 -18.21 -0.13 -14.63
N GLN A 77 -19.06 -0.72 -13.77
CA GLN A 77 -20.51 -0.78 -13.97
C GLN A 77 -21.22 0.55 -13.68
N ALA A 78 -20.56 1.51 -12.99
CA ALA A 78 -21.10 2.84 -12.71
C ALA A 78 -21.01 3.81 -13.90
N GLY A 79 -20.28 3.42 -14.95
CA GLY A 79 -20.01 4.24 -16.12
C GLY A 79 -19.04 5.40 -15.84
N PHE A 80 -18.70 6.16 -16.90
CA PHE A 80 -17.66 7.19 -16.84
C PHE A 80 -17.91 8.27 -15.78
N LEU A 81 -19.15 8.73 -15.61
CA LEU A 81 -19.49 9.76 -14.62
C LEU A 81 -19.35 9.26 -13.18
N GLY A 82 -19.70 7.99 -12.91
CA GLY A 82 -19.53 7.37 -11.59
C GLY A 82 -18.06 7.28 -11.21
N VAL A 83 -17.22 6.81 -12.14
CA VAL A 83 -15.76 6.72 -11.93
C VAL A 83 -15.14 8.12 -11.74
N LEU A 84 -15.60 9.12 -12.49
CA LEU A 84 -15.08 10.49 -12.38
C LEU A 84 -15.46 11.12 -11.03
N ALA A 85 -16.71 10.98 -10.59
CA ALA A 85 -17.16 11.45 -9.27
C ALA A 85 -16.42 10.74 -8.13
N ALA A 86 -16.28 9.42 -8.22
CA ALA A 86 -15.52 8.62 -7.26
C ALA A 86 -14.06 9.04 -7.16
N SER A 87 -13.43 9.32 -8.31
CA SER A 87 -12.04 9.75 -8.39
C SER A 87 -11.85 11.14 -7.78
N VAL A 88 -12.77 12.08 -8.02
CA VAL A 88 -12.73 13.42 -7.41
C VAL A 88 -12.92 13.34 -5.90
N LEU A 89 -13.92 12.59 -5.43
CA LEU A 89 -14.17 12.40 -3.99
C LEU A 89 -12.98 11.69 -3.31
N GLY A 90 -12.47 10.61 -3.90
CA GLY A 90 -11.30 9.90 -3.39
C GLY A 90 -10.07 10.80 -3.36
N SER A 91 -9.85 11.58 -4.41
CA SER A 91 -8.79 12.60 -4.47
C SER A 91 -8.92 13.60 -3.32
N ILE A 92 -10.11 14.19 -3.08
CA ILE A 92 -10.32 15.14 -1.99
C ILE A 92 -10.13 14.49 -0.61
N LEU A 93 -10.47 13.22 -0.46
CA LEU A 93 -10.32 12.49 0.80
C LEU A 93 -8.87 12.07 1.09
N PHE A 94 -8.10 11.69 0.07
CA PHE A 94 -6.74 11.15 0.24
C PHE A 94 -5.60 12.15 -0.06
N ILE A 95 -5.83 13.22 -0.84
CA ILE A 95 -4.81 14.24 -1.14
C ILE A 95 -4.51 15.22 0.01
N PRO A 96 -5.40 15.58 0.96
CA PRO A 96 -5.05 16.57 1.99
C PRO A 96 -4.11 15.99 3.08
N ALA A 97 -3.50 14.83 2.85
CA ALA A 97 -2.56 14.17 3.77
C ALA A 97 -1.10 14.51 3.45
#